data_AF-A0A8J7JI16-F1
#
_entry.id   AF-A0A8J7JI16-F1
#
_cell.length_a   1.000
_cell.length_b   1.000
_cell.length_c   1.000
_cell.angle_alpha   90.00
_cell.angle_beta   90.00
_cell.angle_gamma   90.00
#
_symmetry.space_group_name_H-M   'P 1'
#
loop_
_entity.id
_entity.type
_entity.pdbx_description
1 polymer ?
#
loop_
_entity_poly.entity_id
_entity_poly.type
_entity_poly.pdbx_seq_one_letter_code
_entity_poly.pdbx_strand_id
1 'polypeptide(L)'
;PHHPRSPLPMPIEVQEGYLEVREVATQAIVTVIEVLSPANKRPGRGREAYLQKRDLVLGSHTHLVEIDLLRSGAAMPMAGAGAASDYRIVVSRQERRPHAELYPFRLPDPIPPFAVPLKPGSEEPVVQLDALLQTVIDRAGLSVVLDYQSDPTPALTPDAQTWLKAVLKQAGYR
;
A
#
# COMPACT_ATOMS: atom_id res chain seq x y z
N PRO A 1 50.70 -8.99 -11.43
CA PRO A 1 49.39 -9.22 -12.06
C PRO A 1 48.27 -8.56 -11.23
N HIS A 2 47.71 -7.45 -11.71
CA HIS A 2 46.56 -6.81 -11.08
C HIS A 2 45.29 -7.33 -11.73
N HIS A 3 44.49 -8.08 -10.97
CA HIS A 3 43.16 -8.49 -11.42
C HIS A 3 42.18 -7.32 -11.27
N PRO A 4 41.34 -7.03 -12.28
CA PRO A 4 40.31 -6.02 -12.16
C PRO A 4 39.27 -6.45 -11.13
N ARG A 5 38.85 -5.52 -10.27
CA ARG A 5 37.77 -5.73 -9.30
C ARG A 5 36.45 -5.28 -9.94
N SER A 6 35.46 -6.17 -9.93
CA SER A 6 34.07 -5.84 -10.27
C SER A 6 33.20 -5.94 -9.02
N PRO A 7 32.31 -4.97 -8.77
CA PRO A 7 31.37 -5.07 -7.67
C PRO A 7 30.40 -6.22 -7.91
N LEU A 8 30.15 -7.02 -6.88
CA LEU A 8 29.08 -8.02 -6.88
C LEU A 8 27.78 -7.34 -6.47
N PRO A 9 26.62 -7.76 -7.02
CA PRO A 9 25.33 -7.30 -6.53
C PRO A 9 25.16 -7.77 -5.08
N MET A 10 25.12 -6.80 -4.17
CA MET A 10 24.84 -7.06 -2.76
C MET A 10 23.31 -7.13 -2.56
N PRO A 11 22.81 -8.04 -1.73
CA PRO A 11 21.40 -8.05 -1.38
C PRO A 11 21.03 -6.72 -0.70
N ILE A 12 19.98 -6.07 -1.21
CA ILE A 12 19.38 -4.91 -0.56
C ILE A 12 18.35 -5.44 0.43
N GLU A 13 18.54 -5.15 1.71
CA GLU A 13 17.56 -5.45 2.74
C GLU A 13 16.42 -4.42 2.62
N VAL A 14 15.22 -4.89 2.27
CA VAL A 14 14.01 -4.06 2.22
C VAL A 14 13.17 -4.42 3.44
N GLN A 15 12.97 -3.46 4.34
CA GLN A 15 12.06 -3.62 5.47
C GLN A 15 10.63 -3.45 4.95
N GLU A 16 9.83 -4.51 5.01
CA GLU A 16 8.41 -4.47 4.67
C GLU A 16 7.59 -4.24 5.95
N GLY A 17 6.87 -3.12 6.01
CA GLY A 17 6.06 -2.76 7.16
C GLY A 17 4.74 -3.52 7.16
N TYR A 18 4.47 -4.27 8.22
CA TYR A 18 3.16 -4.86 8.50
C TYR A 18 2.74 -4.54 9.94
N LEU A 19 1.44 -4.44 10.17
CA LEU A 19 0.87 -4.25 11.49
C LEU A 19 -0.10 -5.39 11.80
N GLU A 20 0.00 -5.93 13.00
CA GLU A 20 -0.94 -6.92 13.51
C GLU A 20 -1.76 -6.32 14.64
N VAL A 21 -3.07 -6.45 14.53
CA VAL A 21 -3.99 -6.21 15.62
C VAL A 21 -4.21 -7.53 16.35
N ARG A 22 -3.83 -7.57 17.63
CA ARG A 22 -3.91 -8.78 18.47
C ARG A 22 -4.88 -8.58 19.61
N GLU A 23 -5.57 -9.66 19.98
CA GLU A 23 -6.33 -9.68 21.24
C GLU A 23 -5.36 -9.67 22.41
N VAL A 24 -5.54 -8.74 23.35
CA VAL A 24 -4.64 -8.57 24.51
C VAL A 24 -4.55 -9.85 25.35
N ALA A 25 -5.68 -10.50 25.62
CA ALA A 25 -5.76 -11.65 26.53
C ALA A 25 -5.08 -12.92 25.99
N THR A 26 -5.23 -13.20 24.69
CA THR A 26 -4.77 -14.47 24.08
C THR A 26 -3.58 -14.28 23.14
N GLN A 27 -3.24 -13.04 22.79
CA GLN A 27 -2.29 -12.68 21.74
C GLN A 27 -2.68 -13.19 20.34
N ALA A 28 -3.90 -13.69 20.17
CA ALA A 28 -4.39 -14.14 18.87
C ALA A 28 -4.44 -12.97 17.87
N ILE A 29 -3.94 -13.20 16.66
CA ILE A 29 -4.00 -12.22 15.58
C ILE A 29 -5.45 -12.10 15.11
N VAL A 30 -5.99 -10.89 15.19
CA VAL A 30 -7.35 -10.56 14.75
C VAL A 30 -7.31 -10.02 13.33
N THR A 31 -6.43 -9.06 13.07
CA THR A 31 -6.32 -8.39 11.76
C THR A 31 -4.87 -8.17 11.39
N VAL A 32 -4.52 -8.52 10.16
CA VAL A 32 -3.23 -8.18 9.53
C VAL A 32 -3.47 -6.99 8.61
N ILE A 33 -2.64 -5.96 8.75
CA ILE A 33 -2.62 -4.78 7.88
C ILE A 33 -1.27 -4.77 7.14
N GLU A 34 -1.32 -4.89 5.82
CA GLU A 34 -0.16 -4.86 4.93
C GLU A 34 -0.16 -3.57 4.09
N VAL A 35 0.97 -2.86 4.07
CA VAL A 35 1.21 -1.79 3.10
C VAL A 35 2.11 -2.37 2.00
N LEU A 36 1.62 -2.40 0.76
CA LEU A 36 2.36 -3.06 -0.32
C LEU A 36 3.66 -2.35 -0.64
N SER A 37 4.72 -3.15 -0.80
CA SER A 37 6.01 -2.76 -1.31
C SER A 37 6.12 -2.99 -2.83
N PRO A 38 7.03 -2.30 -3.54
CA PRO A 38 7.30 -2.60 -4.94
C PRO A 38 7.72 -4.04 -5.21
N ALA A 39 8.32 -4.73 -4.22
CA ALA A 39 8.70 -6.13 -4.35
C ALA A 39 7.48 -7.06 -4.39
N ASN A 40 6.38 -6.71 -3.72
CA ASN A 40 5.15 -7.49 -3.77
C ASN A 40 4.47 -7.41 -5.16
N LYS A 41 4.62 -6.30 -5.88
CA LYS A 41 3.95 -6.08 -7.18
C LYS A 41 4.77 -6.48 -8.41
N ARG A 42 6.09 -6.62 -8.28
CA ARG A 42 6.98 -7.02 -9.38
C ARG A 42 7.11 -8.55 -9.46
N PRO A 43 7.16 -9.15 -10.67
CA PRO A 43 7.41 -10.57 -10.80
C PRO A 43 8.70 -11.01 -10.09
N GLY A 44 8.67 -12.23 -9.52
CA GLY A 44 9.80 -12.85 -8.82
C GLY A 44 9.53 -13.11 -7.34
N ARG A 45 10.60 -13.44 -6.61
CA ARG A 45 10.54 -13.99 -5.24
C ARG A 45 9.73 -13.15 -4.25
N GLY A 46 9.83 -11.82 -4.31
CA GLY A 46 9.09 -10.93 -3.38
C GLY A 46 7.57 -11.02 -3.57
N ARG A 47 7.10 -11.09 -4.81
CA ARG A 47 5.68 -11.29 -5.11
C ARG A 47 5.23 -12.69 -4.75
N GLU A 48 6.01 -13.71 -5.08
CA GLU A 48 5.69 -15.11 -4.75
C GLU A 48 5.55 -15.29 -3.23
N ALA A 49 6.49 -14.77 -2.45
CA ALA A 49 6.44 -14.82 -0.99
C ALA A 49 5.23 -14.07 -0.44
N TYR A 50 4.93 -12.88 -0.97
CA TYR A 50 3.76 -12.12 -0.54
C TYR A 50 2.44 -12.84 -0.87
N LEU A 51 2.32 -13.42 -2.07
CA LEU A 51 1.12 -14.17 -2.45
C LEU A 51 0.92 -15.41 -1.56
N GLN A 52 1.99 -16.14 -1.22
CA GLN A 52 1.91 -17.24 -0.26
C GLN A 52 1.44 -16.77 1.12
N LYS A 53 2.01 -15.68 1.64
CA LYS A 53 1.55 -15.06 2.90
C LYS A 53 0.09 -14.65 2.83
N ARG A 54 -0.32 -14.02 1.73
CA ARG A 54 -1.69 -13.58 1.49
C ARG A 54 -2.66 -14.76 1.48
N ASP A 55 -2.33 -15.85 0.82
CA ASP A 55 -3.14 -17.08 0.80
C ASP A 55 -3.27 -17.70 2.19
N LEU A 56 -2.18 -17.73 2.98
CA LEU A 56 -2.22 -18.19 4.38
C LEU A 56 -3.17 -17.35 5.23
N VAL A 57 -3.13 -16.02 5.12
CA VAL A 57 -4.02 -15.13 5.87
C VAL A 57 -5.47 -15.32 5.42
N LEU A 58 -5.73 -15.37 4.11
CA LEU A 58 -7.07 -15.56 3.55
C LEU A 58 -7.68 -16.92 3.93
N GLY A 59 -6.85 -17.96 4.09
CA GLY A 59 -7.24 -19.29 4.58
C GLY A 59 -7.40 -19.41 6.11
N SER A 60 -7.10 -18.35 6.86
CA SER A 60 -7.15 -18.34 8.34
C SER A 60 -8.39 -17.64 8.91
N HIS A 61 -8.55 -17.67 10.24
CA HIS A 61 -9.56 -16.86 10.94
C HIS A 61 -9.19 -15.38 11.13
N THR A 62 -8.09 -14.93 10.52
CA THR A 62 -7.57 -13.56 10.63
C THR A 62 -8.16 -12.68 9.53
N HIS A 63 -8.53 -11.44 9.83
CA HIS A 63 -8.90 -10.45 8.82
C HIS A 63 -7.66 -9.90 8.08
N LEU A 64 -7.84 -9.43 6.85
CA LEU A 64 -6.78 -8.81 6.06
C LEU A 64 -7.19 -7.40 5.64
N VAL A 65 -6.32 -6.43 5.87
CA VAL A 65 -6.35 -5.11 5.23
C VAL A 65 -5.10 -4.97 4.38
N GLU A 66 -5.25 -4.68 3.11
CA GLU A 66 -4.15 -4.49 2.16
C GLU A 66 -4.23 -3.08 1.57
N ILE A 67 -3.18 -2.29 1.74
CA ILE A 67 -3.09 -0.90 1.31
C ILE A 67 -2.07 -0.81 0.17
N ASP A 68 -2.56 -0.50 -1.04
CA ASP A 68 -1.74 -0.40 -2.25
C ASP A 68 -1.67 1.05 -2.72
N LEU A 69 -0.57 1.71 -2.38
CA LEU A 69 -0.23 3.08 -2.80
C LEU A 69 0.74 3.09 -3.98
N LEU A 70 0.82 2.01 -4.76
CA LEU A 70 1.78 1.85 -5.86
C LEU A 70 1.09 1.84 -7.22
N ARG A 71 1.40 2.82 -8.07
CA ARG A 71 0.85 2.90 -9.44
C ARG A 71 1.47 1.91 -10.43
N SER A 72 2.61 1.30 -10.08
CA SER A 72 3.34 0.37 -10.95
C SER A 72 3.27 -1.08 -10.46
N GLY A 73 3.45 -2.02 -11.39
CA GLY A 73 3.46 -3.45 -11.11
C GLY A 73 2.05 -4.06 -11.12
N ALA A 74 1.99 -5.39 -11.06
CA ALA A 74 0.73 -6.10 -11.16
C ALA A 74 -0.08 -5.97 -9.87
N ALA A 75 -1.37 -5.66 -10.01
CA ALA A 75 -2.33 -5.67 -8.91
C ALA A 75 -2.34 -7.04 -8.19
N MET A 76 -2.77 -7.05 -6.93
CA MET A 76 -3.00 -8.31 -6.23
C MET A 76 -4.19 -9.06 -6.81
N PRO A 77 -4.15 -10.41 -6.85
CA PRO A 77 -5.25 -11.20 -7.41
C PRO A 77 -6.56 -10.96 -6.65
N MET A 78 -7.61 -10.70 -7.42
CA MET A 78 -9.00 -10.64 -6.97
C MET A 78 -9.87 -11.35 -8.00
N ALA A 79 -10.92 -12.05 -7.55
CA ALA A 79 -11.88 -12.67 -8.45
C ALA A 79 -12.79 -11.59 -9.07
N GLY A 80 -12.89 -11.57 -10.40
CA GLY A 80 -13.70 -10.61 -11.15
C GLY A 80 -12.92 -9.39 -11.67
N ALA A 81 -13.57 -8.58 -12.49
CA ALA A 81 -13.00 -7.32 -12.99
C ALA A 81 -13.04 -6.28 -11.87
N GLY A 82 -11.89 -6.01 -11.24
CA GLY A 82 -11.76 -4.91 -10.30
C GLY A 82 -11.97 -3.54 -10.97
N ALA A 83 -12.33 -2.53 -10.18
CA ALA A 83 -12.42 -1.16 -10.69
C ALA A 83 -11.03 -0.63 -11.08
N ALA A 84 -10.93 0.02 -12.24
CA ALA A 84 -9.74 0.76 -12.63
C ALA A 84 -9.42 1.82 -11.57
N SER A 85 -8.17 1.83 -11.10
CA SER A 85 -7.72 2.69 -10.00
C SER A 85 -6.21 2.87 -10.02
N ASP A 86 -5.73 4.02 -9.55
CA ASP A 86 -4.30 4.24 -9.32
C ASP A 86 -3.85 3.55 -8.03
N TYR A 87 -4.72 3.58 -7.03
CA TYR A 87 -4.51 3.10 -5.67
C TYR A 87 -5.74 2.37 -5.16
N ARG A 88 -5.55 1.49 -4.18
CA ARG A 88 -6.67 0.76 -3.58
C ARG A 88 -6.40 0.37 -2.14
N ILE A 89 -7.46 0.26 -1.37
CA ILE A 89 -7.47 -0.42 -0.08
C ILE A 89 -8.42 -1.61 -0.20
N VAL A 90 -8.00 -2.78 0.28
CA VAL A 90 -8.81 -3.99 0.33
C VAL A 90 -9.02 -4.37 1.79
N VAL A 91 -10.27 -4.58 2.19
CA VAL A 91 -10.62 -5.10 3.51
C VAL A 91 -11.32 -6.44 3.35
N SER A 92 -10.62 -7.52 3.67
CA SER A 92 -11.14 -8.89 3.69
C SER A 92 -11.47 -9.32 5.12
N ARG A 93 -12.75 -9.18 5.45
CA ARG A 93 -13.36 -9.71 6.66
C ARG A 93 -13.48 -11.22 6.56
N GLN A 94 -13.23 -11.92 7.65
CA GLN A 94 -13.08 -13.38 7.65
C GLN A 94 -14.42 -14.05 7.35
N GLU A 95 -15.46 -13.52 7.97
CA GLU A 95 -16.84 -13.98 7.92
C GLU A 95 -17.56 -13.65 6.60
N ARG A 96 -16.97 -12.79 5.76
CA ARG A 96 -17.55 -12.37 4.46
C ARG A 96 -16.82 -13.00 3.26
N ARG A 97 -15.79 -13.81 3.49
CA ARG A 97 -15.05 -14.49 2.41
C ARG A 97 -15.98 -15.43 1.62
N PRO A 98 -15.82 -15.52 0.29
CA PRO A 98 -14.69 -15.05 -0.51
C PRO A 98 -14.77 -13.57 -0.95
N HIS A 99 -15.75 -12.80 -0.47
CA HIS A 99 -15.88 -11.38 -0.81
C HIS A 99 -14.98 -10.49 0.06
N ALA A 100 -14.57 -9.35 -0.50
CA ALA A 100 -13.82 -8.31 0.20
C ALA A 100 -14.37 -6.95 -0.21
N GLU A 101 -14.20 -5.97 0.68
CA GLU A 101 -14.51 -4.57 0.41
C GLU A 101 -13.33 -3.96 -0.34
N LEU A 102 -13.60 -3.32 -1.48
CA LEU A 102 -12.59 -2.65 -2.30
C LEU A 102 -12.88 -1.15 -2.28
N TYR A 103 -11.87 -0.37 -1.89
CA TYR A 103 -11.88 1.08 -1.92
C TYR A 103 -10.89 1.56 -2.99
N PRO A 104 -11.32 1.66 -4.26
CA PRO A 104 -10.48 2.17 -5.33
C PRO A 104 -10.46 3.71 -5.29
N PHE A 105 -9.30 4.31 -5.54
CA PHE A 105 -9.19 5.76 -5.70
C PHE A 105 -8.09 6.14 -6.69
N ARG A 106 -8.22 7.32 -7.30
CA ARG A 106 -7.22 7.87 -8.22
C ARG A 106 -6.40 8.93 -7.50
N LEU A 107 -5.28 9.31 -8.09
CA LEU A 107 -4.38 10.32 -7.51
C LEU A 107 -5.06 11.65 -7.12
N PRO A 108 -5.99 12.22 -7.90
CA PRO A 108 -6.66 13.47 -7.53
C PRO A 108 -7.75 13.30 -6.45
N ASP A 109 -8.20 12.07 -6.22
CA ASP A 109 -9.31 11.79 -5.32
C ASP A 109 -8.79 11.71 -3.86
N PRO A 110 -9.57 12.15 -2.86
CA PRO A 110 -9.19 11.97 -1.46
C PRO A 110 -9.06 10.47 -1.13
N ILE A 111 -8.15 10.13 -0.22
CA ILE A 111 -8.00 8.74 0.24
C ILE A 111 -9.25 8.36 1.05
N PRO A 112 -9.96 7.28 0.68
CA PRO A 112 -11.19 6.92 1.36
C PRO A 112 -10.89 6.39 2.78
N PRO A 113 -11.71 6.77 3.80
CA PRO A 113 -11.68 6.11 5.09
C PRO A 113 -12.01 4.63 4.94
N PHE A 114 -11.44 3.81 5.81
CA PHE A 114 -11.80 2.40 5.95
C PHE A 114 -11.80 1.97 7.41
N ALA A 115 -12.67 1.03 7.75
CA ALA A 115 -12.70 0.42 9.07
C ALA A 115 -11.69 -0.72 9.15
N VAL A 116 -10.95 -0.81 10.26
CA VAL A 116 -10.12 -1.98 10.56
C VAL A 116 -11.00 -2.99 11.27
N PRO A 117 -11.28 -4.15 10.64
CA PRO A 117 -12.12 -5.16 11.26
C PRO A 117 -11.51 -5.65 12.57
N LEU A 118 -12.36 -5.95 13.54
CA LEU A 118 -11.98 -6.51 14.84
C LEU A 118 -12.85 -7.72 15.15
N LYS A 119 -12.75 -8.26 16.36
CA LYS A 119 -13.62 -9.32 16.82
C LYS A 119 -15.10 -8.87 16.84
N PRO A 120 -16.06 -9.78 16.60
CA PRO A 120 -17.48 -9.48 16.68
C PRO A 120 -17.85 -8.77 17.99
N GLY A 121 -18.65 -7.70 17.88
CA GLY A 121 -19.08 -6.88 19.01
C GLY A 121 -18.09 -5.80 19.46
N SER A 122 -16.92 -5.70 18.83
CA SER A 122 -15.98 -4.60 19.06
C SER A 122 -16.30 -3.40 18.17
N GLU A 123 -16.08 -2.19 18.66
CA GLU A 123 -16.11 -0.99 17.83
C GLU A 123 -14.86 -0.95 16.93
N GLU A 124 -15.08 -0.92 15.62
CA GLU A 124 -13.98 -0.92 14.65
C GLU A 124 -13.42 0.49 14.45
N PRO A 125 -12.10 0.70 14.65
CA PRO A 125 -11.53 2.00 14.41
C PRO A 125 -11.54 2.33 12.92
N VAL A 126 -11.99 3.54 12.60
CA VAL A 126 -11.93 4.09 11.25
C VAL A 126 -10.57 4.75 11.04
N VAL A 127 -9.86 4.30 10.01
CA VAL A 127 -8.54 4.82 9.65
C VAL A 127 -8.69 5.94 8.62
N GLN A 128 -8.23 7.13 9.01
CA GLN A 128 -8.04 8.30 8.15
C GLN A 128 -6.59 8.30 7.62
N LEU A 129 -6.35 7.55 6.54
CA LEU A 129 -4.99 7.31 6.04
C LEU A 129 -4.32 8.58 5.50
N ASP A 130 -5.11 9.53 4.99
CA ASP A 130 -4.66 10.85 4.57
C ASP A 130 -3.95 11.61 5.70
N ALA A 131 -4.58 11.70 6.88
CA ALA A 131 -4.02 12.37 8.05
C ALA A 131 -2.76 11.68 8.57
N LEU A 132 -2.73 10.35 8.54
CA LEU A 132 -1.55 9.56 8.91
C LEU A 132 -0.38 9.80 7.95
N LEU A 133 -0.64 9.80 6.65
CA LEU A 133 0.37 10.10 5.62
C LEU A 133 0.92 11.50 5.79
N GLN A 134 0.07 12.51 5.98
CA GLN A 134 0.51 13.89 6.19
C GLN A 134 1.44 13.99 7.41
N THR A 135 1.07 13.33 8.51
CA THR A 135 1.90 13.28 9.73
C THR A 135 3.29 12.66 9.47
N VAL A 136 3.35 11.59 8.67
CA VAL A 136 4.62 10.94 8.30
C VAL A 136 5.45 11.84 7.37
N ILE A 137 4.82 12.45 6.37
CA ILE A 137 5.46 13.38 5.43
C ILE A 137 6.09 14.56 6.17
N ASP A 138 5.34 15.17 7.08
CA ASP A 138 5.79 16.31 7.88
C ASP A 138 6.97 15.92 8.78
N ARG A 139 6.87 14.78 9.47
CA ARG A 139 7.93 14.29 10.36
C ARG A 139 9.21 13.90 9.62
N ALA A 140 9.09 13.34 8.42
CA ALA A 140 10.22 12.93 7.61
C ALA A 140 10.82 14.10 6.80
N GLY A 141 10.18 15.27 6.79
CA GLY A 141 10.63 16.43 6.01
C GLY A 141 10.63 16.18 4.50
N LEU A 142 9.76 15.27 4.02
CA LEU A 142 9.78 14.84 2.61
C LEU A 142 9.51 15.98 1.63
N SER A 143 8.79 17.02 2.05
CA SER A 143 8.57 18.23 1.26
C SER A 143 9.86 18.97 0.86
N VAL A 144 10.95 18.75 1.59
CA VAL A 144 12.27 19.35 1.31
C VAL A 144 13.17 18.40 0.52
N VAL A 145 12.96 17.08 0.67
CA VAL A 145 13.81 16.05 0.07
C VAL A 145 13.38 15.70 -1.35
N LEU A 146 12.09 15.81 -1.66
CA LEU A 146 11.55 15.44 -2.96
C LEU A 146 11.74 16.56 -3.99
N ASP A 147 12.19 16.18 -5.18
CA ASP A 147 12.28 17.09 -6.32
C ASP A 147 10.92 17.22 -7.02
N TYR A 148 10.19 18.29 -6.70
CA TYR A 148 8.90 18.62 -7.32
C TYR A 148 9.02 19.22 -8.74
N GLN A 149 10.23 19.43 -9.25
CA GLN A 149 10.46 19.87 -10.63
C GLN A 149 10.46 18.70 -11.61
N SER A 150 10.81 17.50 -11.14
CA SER A 150 10.80 16.29 -11.94
C SER A 150 9.38 15.75 -12.16
N ASP A 151 9.17 15.07 -13.29
CA ASP A 151 7.93 14.35 -13.53
C ASP A 151 7.85 13.09 -12.67
N PRO A 152 6.66 12.77 -12.12
CA PRO A 152 6.49 11.60 -11.27
C PRO A 152 6.70 10.31 -12.07
N THR A 153 7.34 9.34 -11.43
CA THR A 153 7.50 7.98 -11.96
C THR A 153 6.62 7.02 -11.16
N PRO A 154 5.80 6.17 -11.81
CA PRO A 154 5.56 6.08 -13.25
C PRO A 154 4.81 7.31 -13.79
N ALA A 155 4.85 7.52 -15.11
CA ALA A 155 4.15 8.62 -15.77
C ALA A 155 2.65 8.65 -15.42
N LEU A 156 2.10 9.84 -15.31
CA LEU A 156 0.67 10.06 -15.04
C LEU A 156 -0.14 10.07 -16.33
N THR A 157 -1.44 9.79 -16.22
CA THR A 157 -2.40 10.03 -17.31
C THR A 157 -2.49 11.53 -17.63
N PRO A 158 -2.91 11.92 -18.84
CA PRO A 158 -3.02 13.34 -19.21
C PRO A 158 -3.87 14.18 -18.24
N ASP A 159 -4.98 13.62 -17.76
CA ASP A 159 -5.87 14.28 -16.80
C ASP A 159 -5.17 14.47 -15.44
N ALA A 160 -4.49 13.44 -14.95
CA ALA A 160 -3.76 13.51 -13.69
C ALA A 160 -2.53 14.45 -13.79
N GLN A 161 -1.87 14.53 -14.94
CA GLN A 161 -0.80 15.51 -15.18
C GLN A 161 -1.33 16.95 -15.13
N THR A 162 -2.50 17.19 -15.73
CA THR A 162 -3.13 18.52 -15.73
C THR A 162 -3.50 18.94 -14.32
N TRP A 163 -4.09 18.03 -13.54
CA TRP A 163 -4.35 18.25 -12.12
C TRP A 163 -3.07 18.52 -11.33
N LEU A 164 -2.02 17.71 -11.49
CA LEU A 164 -0.77 17.86 -10.75
C LEU A 164 -0.13 19.22 -11.01
N LYS A 165 -0.10 19.69 -12.26
CA LYS A 165 0.43 21.03 -12.61
C LYS A 165 -0.35 22.15 -11.91
N ALA A 166 -1.67 22.04 -11.80
CA ALA A 166 -2.47 23.03 -11.07
C ALA A 166 -2.12 23.05 -9.58
N VAL A 167 -1.97 21.86 -8.96
CA VAL A 167 -1.60 21.72 -7.54
C VAL A 167 -0.20 22.26 -7.27
N LEU A 168 0.79 21.91 -8.10
CA LEU A 168 2.17 22.36 -7.96
C LEU A 168 2.26 23.89 -8.10
N LYS A 169 1.62 24.47 -9.10
CA LYS A 169 1.56 25.92 -9.29
C LYS A 169 0.93 26.64 -8.10
N GLN A 170 -0.15 26.10 -7.53
CA GLN A 170 -0.79 26.67 -6.33
C GLN A 170 0.13 26.62 -5.11
N ALA A 171 0.96 25.59 -5.00
CA ALA A 171 1.93 25.42 -3.93
C ALA A 171 3.24 26.21 -4.16
N GLY A 172 3.35 26.99 -5.23
CA GLY A 172 4.54 27.79 -5.56
C GLY A 172 5.66 27.01 -6.27
N TYR A 173 5.36 25.81 -6.75
CA TYR A 173 6.22 25.04 -7.67
C TYR A 173 5.87 25.38 -9.13
N ARG A 174 6.35 24.55 -10.07
CA ARG A 174 6.10 24.68 -11.52
C ARG A 174 4.62 24.64 -11.91
#